data_AF-A0A523HR91-F1
#
_entry.id   AF-A0A523HR91-F1
#
_cell.length_a   1.000
_cell.length_b   1.000
_cell.length_c   1.000
_cell.angle_alpha   90.00
_cell.angle_beta   90.00
_cell.angle_gamma   90.00
#
_symmetry.space_group_name_H-M   'P 1'
#
loop_
_entity.id
_entity.type
_entity.pdbx_description
1 polymer ?
#
loop_
_entity_poly.entity_id
_entity_poly.type
_entity_poly.pdbx_seq_one_letter_code
_entity_poly.pdbx_strand_id
1 'polypeptide(L)'
;MIFSLFALALVSFLVVAILAWWIRKLSARLESTTQSLTRTRRKLEFVEETLGQEIAKLRYGLKKNTGQLTFHGDMTFKEALAINPRVQEIMGEMHVGGCPDCAVDLKQTLAYGAAINNVGVEDFLVALNDLPESKSATNKPDKSQHPELVILQ
;
A
#
# COMPACT_ATOMS: atom_id res chain seq x y z
N MET A 1 28.73 -59.33 -27.44
CA MET A 1 27.69 -58.85 -26.49
C MET A 1 28.18 -57.74 -25.56
N ILE A 2 29.44 -57.72 -25.11
CA ILE A 2 29.96 -56.66 -24.21
C ILE A 2 29.99 -55.28 -24.91
N PHE A 3 30.45 -55.21 -26.17
CA PHE A 3 30.53 -53.96 -26.93
C PHE A 3 29.17 -53.26 -27.16
N SER A 4 28.08 -54.00 -27.33
CA SER A 4 26.74 -53.41 -27.52
C SER A 4 26.18 -52.80 -26.23
N LEU A 5 26.55 -53.33 -25.07
CA LEU A 5 26.18 -52.75 -23.77
C LEU A 5 26.92 -51.43 -23.51
N PHE A 6 28.21 -51.36 -23.87
CA PHE A 6 28.98 -50.12 -23.77
C PHE A 6 28.44 -49.04 -24.71
N ALA A 7 28.05 -49.38 -25.94
CA ALA A 7 27.47 -48.43 -26.88
C ALA A 7 26.15 -47.83 -26.35
N LEU A 8 25.25 -48.65 -25.78
CA LEU A 8 23.99 -48.18 -25.19
C LEU A 8 24.21 -47.26 -23.97
N ALA A 9 25.17 -47.60 -23.11
CA ALA A 9 25.51 -46.77 -21.95
C ALA A 9 26.08 -45.40 -22.35
N LEU A 10 26.91 -45.36 -23.41
CA LEU A 10 27.47 -44.11 -23.92
C LEU A 10 26.40 -43.19 -24.50
N VAL A 11 25.44 -43.75 -25.24
CA VAL A 11 24.33 -42.97 -25.82
C VAL A 11 23.43 -42.41 -24.73
N SER A 12 23.07 -43.19 -23.70
CA SER A 12 22.23 -42.69 -22.61
C SER A 12 22.92 -41.56 -21.84
N PHE A 13 24.23 -41.70 -21.60
CA PHE A 13 25.03 -40.66 -20.94
C PHE A 13 25.07 -39.36 -21.76
N LEU A 14 25.23 -39.47 -23.09
CA LEU A 14 25.20 -38.32 -23.99
C LEU A 14 23.86 -37.61 -23.99
N VAL A 15 22.74 -38.35 -24.01
CA VAL A 15 21.39 -37.77 -23.96
C VAL A 15 21.16 -37.03 -22.65
N VAL A 16 21.55 -37.63 -21.51
CA VAL A 16 21.42 -36.99 -20.19
C VAL A 16 22.27 -35.71 -20.11
N ALA A 17 23.50 -35.74 -20.64
CA ALA A 17 24.36 -34.56 -20.68
C ALA A 17 23.77 -33.42 -21.51
N ILE A 18 23.19 -33.72 -22.67
CA ILE A 18 22.54 -32.74 -23.55
C ILE A 18 21.29 -32.15 -22.87
N LEU A 19 20.46 -32.98 -22.25
CA LEU A 19 19.27 -32.52 -21.52
C LEU A 19 19.64 -31.64 -20.33
N ALA A 20 20.64 -32.03 -19.54
CA ALA A 20 21.12 -31.22 -18.41
C ALA A 20 21.68 -29.87 -18.87
N TRP A 21 22.38 -29.83 -20.01
CA TRP A 21 22.87 -28.59 -20.60
C TRP A 21 21.73 -27.67 -21.07
N TRP A 22 20.69 -28.24 -21.70
CA TRP A 22 19.50 -27.49 -22.11
C TRP A 22 18.70 -26.95 -20.91
N ILE A 23 18.50 -27.75 -19.86
CA ILE A 23 17.78 -27.34 -18.65
C ILE A 23 18.50 -26.17 -17.97
N ARG A 24 19.84 -26.22 -17.86
CA ARG A 24 20.64 -25.11 -17.32
C ARG A 24 20.52 -23.82 -18.13
N LYS A 25 20.32 -23.93 -19.44
CA LYS A 25 20.13 -22.77 -20.33
C LYS A 25 18.71 -22.17 -20.22
N LEU A 26 17.70 -23.01 -19.95
CA LEU A 26 16.32 -22.60 -19.75
C LEU A 26 16.08 -21.98 -18.37
N SER A 27 16.74 -22.48 -17.32
CA SER A 27 16.63 -21.92 -15.97
C SER A 27 17.09 -20.46 -15.90
N ALA A 28 18.15 -20.11 -16.63
CA ALA A 28 18.65 -18.73 -16.73
C ALA A 28 17.62 -17.75 -17.33
N ARG A 29 16.68 -18.22 -18.17
CA ARG A 29 15.61 -17.36 -18.74
C ARG A 29 14.44 -17.19 -17.77
N LEU A 30 14.12 -18.21 -16.99
CA LEU A 30 13.04 -18.19 -15.98
C LEU A 30 13.35 -17.26 -14.80
N GLU A 31 14.62 -17.14 -14.42
CA GLU A 31 15.06 -16.20 -13.38
C GLU A 31 14.85 -14.73 -13.81
N SER A 32 14.97 -14.43 -15.11
CA SER A 32 14.75 -13.06 -15.61
C SER A 32 13.27 -12.65 -15.58
N THR A 33 12.34 -13.57 -15.83
CA THR A 33 10.88 -13.30 -15.81
C THR A 33 10.30 -13.26 -14.40
N THR A 34 10.86 -14.03 -13.46
CA THR A 34 10.48 -13.91 -12.04
C THR A 34 10.94 -12.59 -11.44
N GLN A 35 12.12 -12.10 -11.83
CA GLN A 35 12.59 -10.77 -11.43
C GLN A 35 11.76 -9.62 -12.04
N SER A 36 11.22 -9.77 -13.25
CA SER A 36 10.36 -8.72 -13.84
C SER A 36 8.99 -8.66 -13.16
N LEU A 37 8.37 -9.80 -12.82
CA LEU A 37 7.10 -9.82 -12.07
C LEU A 37 7.22 -9.19 -10.69
N THR A 38 8.32 -9.43 -9.98
CA THR A 38 8.56 -8.81 -8.66
C THR A 38 8.81 -7.31 -8.76
N ARG A 39 9.47 -6.83 -9.83
CA ARG A 39 9.63 -5.38 -10.09
C ARG A 39 8.30 -4.70 -10.44
N THR A 40 7.43 -5.35 -11.23
CA THR A 40 6.12 -4.78 -11.59
C THR A 40 5.19 -4.69 -10.39
N ARG A 41 5.20 -5.68 -9.48
CA ARG A 41 4.42 -5.61 -8.24
C ARG A 41 4.79 -4.40 -7.38
N ARG A 42 6.08 -4.16 -7.15
CA ARG A 42 6.54 -3.00 -6.37
C ARG A 42 6.14 -1.67 -7.01
N LYS A 43 6.16 -1.59 -8.35
CA LYS A 43 5.71 -0.39 -9.07
C LYS A 43 4.20 -0.17 -8.92
N LEU A 44 3.40 -1.24 -8.92
CA LEU A 44 1.96 -1.13 -8.67
C LEU A 44 1.67 -0.62 -7.27
N GLU A 45 2.34 -1.17 -6.25
CA GLU A 45 2.21 -0.71 -4.86
C GLU A 45 2.56 0.78 -4.72
N PHE A 46 3.67 1.22 -5.31
CA PHE A 46 4.08 2.63 -5.29
C PHE A 46 3.09 3.55 -6.01
N VAL A 47 2.55 3.11 -7.15
CA VAL A 47 1.56 3.89 -7.91
C VAL A 47 0.23 3.95 -7.16
N GLU A 48 -0.20 2.86 -6.55
CA GLU A 48 -1.40 2.81 -5.72
C GLU A 48 -1.29 3.79 -4.54
N GLU A 49 -0.14 3.81 -3.86
CA GLU A 49 0.14 4.74 -2.77
C GLU A 49 0.15 6.21 -3.24
N THR A 50 0.81 6.49 -4.38
CA THR A 50 0.88 7.85 -4.96
C THR A 50 -0.51 8.35 -5.35
N LEU A 51 -1.30 7.52 -6.02
CA LEU A 51 -2.67 7.85 -6.41
C LEU A 51 -3.55 8.07 -5.19
N GLY A 52 -3.41 7.23 -4.15
CA GLY A 52 -4.12 7.40 -2.90
C GLY A 52 -3.87 8.76 -2.26
N GLN A 53 -2.61 9.19 -2.20
CA GLN A 53 -2.23 10.49 -1.64
C GLN A 53 -2.74 11.67 -2.48
N GLU A 54 -2.68 11.57 -3.81
CA GLU A 54 -3.22 12.61 -4.70
C GLU A 54 -4.73 12.73 -4.57
N ILE A 55 -5.45 11.61 -4.52
CA ILE A 55 -6.90 11.59 -4.34
C ILE A 55 -7.27 12.20 -2.99
N ALA A 56 -6.56 11.87 -1.91
CA ALA A 56 -6.80 12.44 -0.59
C ALA A 56 -6.62 13.97 -0.59
N LYS A 57 -5.54 14.47 -1.20
CA LYS A 57 -5.27 15.92 -1.33
C LYS A 57 -6.33 16.63 -2.17
N LEU A 58 -6.75 16.05 -3.30
CA LEU A 58 -7.80 16.62 -4.15
C LEU A 58 -9.14 16.65 -3.42
N ARG A 59 -9.51 15.56 -2.75
CA ARG A 59 -10.74 15.47 -1.95
C ARG A 59 -10.76 16.51 -0.84
N TYR A 60 -9.64 16.67 -0.14
CA TYR A 60 -9.47 17.72 0.87
C TYR A 60 -9.64 19.11 0.24
N GLY A 61 -8.98 19.40 -0.88
CA GLY A 61 -9.11 20.68 -1.58
C GLY A 61 -10.55 20.99 -2.02
N LEU A 62 -11.28 19.97 -2.50
CA LEU A 62 -12.70 20.10 -2.81
C LEU A 62 -13.53 20.41 -1.56
N LYS A 63 -13.36 19.64 -0.46
CA LYS A 63 -14.07 19.89 0.81
C LYS A 63 -13.76 21.28 1.38
N LYS A 64 -12.52 21.74 1.26
CA LYS A 64 -12.08 23.08 1.70
C LYS A 64 -12.81 24.18 0.92
N ASN A 65 -12.91 24.04 -0.41
CA ASN A 65 -13.59 25.00 -1.26
C ASN A 65 -15.13 24.96 -1.11
N THR A 66 -15.71 23.81 -0.81
CA THR A 66 -17.16 23.67 -0.57
C THR A 66 -17.58 23.95 0.86
N GLY A 67 -16.63 24.20 1.78
CA GLY A 67 -16.90 24.42 3.20
C GLY A 67 -17.37 23.17 3.96
N GLN A 68 -17.09 21.96 3.43
CA GLN A 68 -17.51 20.67 3.98
C GLN A 68 -16.36 19.95 4.70
N LEU A 69 -15.40 20.68 5.24
CA LEU A 69 -14.37 20.08 6.09
C LEU A 69 -15.00 19.65 7.42
N THR A 70 -14.62 18.47 7.90
CA THR A 70 -15.03 17.98 9.22
C THR A 70 -14.03 18.44 10.27
N PHE A 71 -12.75 18.45 9.91
CA PHE A 71 -11.66 18.88 10.77
C PHE A 71 -11.00 20.15 10.21
N HIS A 72 -10.79 21.14 11.06
CA HIS A 72 -10.22 22.44 10.71
C HIS A 72 -9.00 22.75 11.58
N GLY A 73 -8.09 23.60 11.11
CA GLY A 73 -6.83 23.87 11.83
C GLY A 73 -6.99 24.64 13.14
N ASP A 74 -8.09 25.38 13.28
CA ASP A 74 -8.46 26.19 14.45
C ASP A 74 -9.14 25.37 15.56
N MET A 75 -9.67 24.19 15.24
CA MET A 75 -10.24 23.29 16.24
C MET A 75 -9.16 22.72 17.16
N THR A 76 -9.54 22.37 18.38
CA THR A 76 -8.66 21.75 19.36
C THR A 76 -8.55 20.24 19.18
N PHE A 77 -7.46 19.64 19.68
CA PHE A 77 -7.33 18.17 19.72
C PHE A 77 -8.49 17.51 20.49
N LYS A 78 -8.95 18.14 21.57
CA LYS A 78 -10.11 17.67 22.34
C LYS A 78 -11.37 17.60 21.48
N GLU A 79 -11.65 18.64 20.71
CA GLU A 79 -12.82 18.68 19.81
C GLU A 79 -12.69 17.63 18.70
N ALA A 80 -11.51 17.46 18.12
CA ALA A 80 -11.27 16.48 17.07
C ALA A 80 -11.49 15.04 17.57
N LEU A 81 -10.95 14.70 18.74
CA LEU A 81 -11.15 13.40 19.38
C LEU A 81 -12.60 13.12 19.76
N ALA A 82 -13.37 14.17 20.08
CA ALA A 82 -14.80 14.04 20.36
C ALA A 82 -15.64 13.74 19.10
N ILE A 83 -15.20 14.21 17.92
CA ILE A 83 -15.85 13.90 16.63
C ILE A 83 -15.55 12.47 16.20
N ASN A 84 -14.26 12.07 16.25
CA ASN A 84 -13.86 10.72 15.86
C ASN A 84 -12.68 10.24 16.70
N PRO A 85 -12.80 9.15 17.49
CA PRO A 85 -11.70 8.64 18.30
C PRO A 85 -10.50 8.16 17.47
N ARG A 86 -10.70 7.83 16.18
CA ARG A 86 -9.62 7.44 15.26
C ARG A 86 -8.65 8.58 14.93
N VAL A 87 -8.98 9.82 15.30
CA VAL A 87 -8.02 10.93 15.27
C VAL A 87 -6.75 10.58 16.06
N GLN A 88 -6.86 9.80 17.14
CA GLN A 88 -5.70 9.35 17.92
C GLN A 88 -4.74 8.44 17.12
N GLU A 89 -5.27 7.65 16.18
CA GLU A 89 -4.46 6.78 15.30
C GLU A 89 -3.60 7.67 14.37
N ILE A 90 -4.22 8.65 13.70
CA ILE A 90 -3.53 9.58 12.79
C ILE A 90 -2.51 10.44 13.54
N MET A 91 -2.86 10.91 14.74
CA MET A 91 -1.93 11.61 15.63
C MET A 91 -0.68 10.78 15.90
N GLY A 92 -0.84 9.50 16.23
CA GLY A 92 0.29 8.59 16.46
C GLY A 92 1.13 8.32 15.21
N GLU A 93 0.48 8.09 14.06
CA GLU A 93 1.15 7.86 12.77
C GLU A 93 1.97 9.06 12.31
N MET A 94 1.48 10.27 12.57
CA MET A 94 2.14 11.53 12.19
C MET A 94 3.01 12.11 13.29
N HIS A 95 3.18 11.42 14.43
CA HIS A 95 3.93 11.90 15.60
C HIS A 95 3.43 13.26 16.15
N VAL A 96 2.14 13.54 16.02
CA VAL A 96 1.47 14.72 16.57
C VAL A 96 0.59 14.29 17.74
N GLY A 97 1.20 13.95 18.87
CA GLY A 97 0.47 13.32 19.98
C GLY A 97 0.28 11.82 19.80
N GLY A 98 -0.21 11.14 20.83
CA GLY A 98 -0.46 9.69 20.80
C GLY A 98 0.71 8.79 21.20
N CYS A 99 1.95 9.31 21.21
CA CYS A 99 3.12 8.68 21.86
C CYS A 99 3.41 9.32 23.23
N PRO A 100 3.98 8.56 24.21
CA PRO A 100 4.38 9.11 25.52
C PRO A 100 5.33 10.32 25.41
N ASP A 101 6.23 10.29 24.41
CA ASP A 101 7.23 11.33 24.18
C ASP A 101 6.73 12.49 23.31
N CYS A 102 5.57 12.34 22.66
CA CYS A 102 5.01 13.33 21.74
C CYS A 102 3.79 14.04 22.34
N ALA A 103 3.66 14.05 23.66
CA ALA A 103 2.46 14.49 24.36
C ALA A 103 2.06 15.92 23.95
N VAL A 104 0.88 16.06 23.34
CA VAL A 104 0.27 17.35 22.99
C VAL A 104 -0.77 17.74 24.03
N ASP A 105 -0.91 19.04 24.29
CA ASP A 105 -2.01 19.53 25.13
C ASP A 105 -3.31 19.47 24.32
N LEU A 106 -4.33 18.79 24.87
CA LEU A 106 -5.63 18.64 24.24
C LEU A 106 -6.36 19.97 23.98
N LYS A 107 -5.96 21.04 24.66
CA LYS A 107 -6.50 22.40 24.47
C LYS A 107 -5.84 23.16 23.32
N GLN A 108 -4.72 22.67 22.81
CA GLN A 108 -4.06 23.29 21.66
C GLN A 108 -4.84 23.01 20.37
N THR A 109 -4.68 23.92 19.41
CA THR A 109 -5.28 23.75 18.08
C THR A 109 -4.53 22.69 17.28
N LEU A 110 -5.22 22.04 16.35
CA LEU A 110 -4.63 21.05 15.45
C LEU A 110 -3.47 21.66 14.65
N ALA A 111 -3.63 22.90 14.17
CA ALA A 111 -2.58 23.60 13.42
C ALA A 111 -1.33 23.86 14.29
N TYR A 112 -1.53 24.27 15.55
CA TYR A 112 -0.42 24.50 16.46
C TYR A 112 0.31 23.20 16.78
N GLY A 113 -0.43 22.13 17.12
CA GLY A 113 0.18 20.84 17.45
C GLY A 113 0.94 20.22 16.29
N ALA A 114 0.44 20.32 15.07
CA ALA A 114 1.18 19.88 13.88
C ALA A 114 2.47 20.70 13.69
N ALA A 115 2.39 22.03 13.82
CA ALA A 115 3.54 22.91 13.63
C ALA A 115 4.66 22.66 14.64
N ILE A 116 4.35 22.50 15.94
CA ILE A 116 5.38 22.26 16.97
C ILE A 116 6.09 20.91 16.82
N ASN A 117 5.42 19.93 16.18
CA ASN A 117 5.98 18.62 15.91
C ASN A 117 6.63 18.52 14.52
N ASN A 118 6.85 19.65 13.83
CA ASN A 118 7.42 19.72 12.48
C ASN A 118 6.62 18.94 11.42
N VAL A 119 5.31 18.85 11.61
CA VAL A 119 4.39 18.21 10.68
C VAL A 119 3.68 19.27 9.84
N GLY A 120 3.61 19.05 8.53
CA GLY A 120 2.88 19.92 7.63
C GLY A 120 1.42 20.02 8.04
N VAL A 121 0.96 21.20 8.44
CA VAL A 121 -0.41 21.44 8.93
C VAL A 121 -1.44 20.97 7.89
N GLU A 122 -1.20 21.25 6.61
CA GLU A 122 -2.09 20.83 5.53
C GLU A 122 -2.12 19.30 5.37
N ASP A 123 -0.97 18.63 5.38
CA ASP A 123 -0.91 17.16 5.25
C ASP A 123 -1.60 16.48 6.45
N PHE A 124 -1.45 17.03 7.66
CA PHE A 124 -2.17 16.58 8.84
C PHE A 124 -3.69 16.75 8.69
N LEU A 125 -4.15 17.91 8.24
CA LEU A 125 -5.58 18.15 8.02
C LEU A 125 -6.15 17.30 6.87
N VAL A 126 -5.36 17.00 5.84
CA VAL A 126 -5.72 16.06 4.77
C VAL A 126 -5.94 14.68 5.36
N ALA A 127 -4.99 14.17 6.16
CA ALA A 127 -5.09 12.86 6.79
C ALA A 127 -6.32 12.75 7.71
N LEU A 128 -6.57 13.78 8.54
CA LEU A 128 -7.74 13.82 9.42
C LEU A 128 -9.07 13.86 8.64
N ASN A 129 -9.15 14.61 7.54
CA ASN A 129 -10.38 14.73 6.75
C ASN A 129 -10.59 13.59 5.75
N ASP A 130 -9.61 12.71 5.57
CA ASP A 130 -9.78 11.45 4.85
C ASP A 130 -10.26 10.30 5.74
N LEU A 131 -10.25 10.49 7.08
CA LEU A 131 -10.87 9.55 8.00
C LEU A 131 -12.32 9.29 7.56
N PRO A 132 -12.75 8.02 7.44
CA PRO A 132 -14.14 7.72 7.19
C PRO A 132 -14.95 8.28 8.35
N GLU A 133 -16.06 8.97 8.03
CA GLU A 133 -17.04 9.37 9.02
C GLU A 133 -17.36 8.14 9.88
N SER A 134 -17.34 8.28 11.20
CA SER A 134 -17.55 7.15 12.11
C SER A 134 -19.01 6.69 12.06
N LYS A 135 -19.42 6.10 10.96
CA LYS A 135 -20.47 5.08 10.96
C LYS A 135 -19.81 3.82 11.48
N SER A 136 -20.15 3.49 12.73
CA SER A 136 -19.93 2.17 13.34
C SER A 136 -19.92 1.08 12.28
N ALA A 137 -18.82 0.34 12.18
CA ALA A 137 -18.71 -0.96 11.52
C ALA A 137 -19.63 -1.18 10.31
N THR A 138 -19.32 -0.57 9.15
CA THR A 138 -20.02 -0.91 7.91
C THR A 138 -19.04 -1.50 6.90
N ASN A 139 -19.07 -2.84 6.85
CA ASN A 139 -18.87 -3.69 5.68
C ASN A 139 -17.61 -3.46 4.82
N LYS A 140 -16.60 -4.30 5.04
CA LYS A 140 -15.55 -4.60 4.06
C LYS A 140 -16.21 -5.33 2.88
N PRO A 141 -16.26 -4.76 1.66
CA PRO A 141 -16.68 -5.55 0.51
C PRO A 141 -15.60 -6.59 0.23
N ASP A 142 -16.02 -7.85 0.26
CA ASP A 142 -15.25 -9.00 -0.15
C ASP A 142 -14.74 -8.82 -1.60
N LYS A 143 -13.42 -8.93 -1.79
CA LYS A 143 -12.71 -8.74 -3.06
C LYS A 143 -12.84 -9.95 -4.00
N SER A 144 -13.87 -10.77 -3.84
CA SER A 144 -14.07 -12.03 -4.59
C SER A 144 -14.95 -11.91 -5.84
N GLN A 145 -15.51 -10.74 -6.16
CA GLN A 145 -16.23 -10.53 -7.42
C GLN A 145 -15.25 -10.16 -8.54
N HIS A 146 -14.62 -11.19 -9.10
CA HIS A 146 -14.14 -11.15 -10.48
C HIS A 146 -15.32 -10.81 -11.40
N PRO A 147 -15.21 -9.83 -12.32
CA PRO A 147 -16.17 -9.71 -13.39
C PRO A 147 -16.04 -10.93 -14.31
N GLU A 148 -17.02 -11.83 -14.21
CA GLU A 148 -17.29 -12.83 -15.22
C GLU A 148 -17.52 -12.10 -16.55
N LEU A 149 -16.57 -12.24 -17.46
CA LEU A 149 -16.68 -11.78 -18.84
C LEU A 149 -17.85 -12.52 -19.49
N VAL A 150 -19.01 -11.87 -19.54
CA VAL A 150 -20.12 -12.27 -20.41
C VAL A 150 -19.65 -12.07 -21.85
N ILE A 151 -19.08 -13.12 -22.42
CA ILE A 151 -18.90 -13.23 -23.86
C ILE A 151 -20.28 -13.45 -24.45
N LEU A 152 -20.80 -12.43 -25.13
CA LEU A 152 -21.95 -12.56 -26.02
C LEU A 152 -21.56 -13.53 -27.16
N GLN A 153 -22.15 -14.73 -27.13
CA GLN A 153 -22.33 -15.60 -28.28
C GLN A 153 -23.83 -15.78 -28.52
#